data_AF-A0A2E0QVN0-F1
#
_entry.id   AF-A0A2E0QVN0-F1
#
_cell.length_a   1.000
_cell.length_b   1.000
_cell.length_c   1.000
_cell.angle_alpha   90.00
_cell.angle_beta   90.00
_cell.angle_gamma   90.00
#
_symmetry.space_group_name_H-M   'P 1'
#
loop_
_entity.id
_entity.type
_entity.pdbx_description
1 polymer ?
#
loop_
_entity_poly.entity_id
_entity_poly.type
_entity_poly.pdbx_seq_one_letter_code
_entity_poly.pdbx_strand_id
1 'polypeptide(L)'
;MTTIHKIKWFTLSFIAVLFVVLVTQNTGVTTIQFLGWQMEAPRMIVISGAGLGGFLAGILAVLLLQRNRYPSHRPSTRPSPSETTMEM
;
A
#
# COMPACT_ATOMS: atom_id res chain seq x y z
N MET A 1 4.89 -18.67 31.02
CA MET A 1 4.52 -17.55 30.13
C MET A 1 5.36 -16.33 30.49
N THR A 2 6.26 -15.91 29.61
CA THR A 2 7.11 -14.72 29.84
C THR A 2 6.27 -13.45 29.83
N THR A 3 6.70 -12.41 30.55
CA THR A 3 6.01 -11.11 30.69
C THR A 3 5.67 -10.49 29.34
N ILE A 4 6.55 -10.69 28.34
CA ILE A 4 6.37 -10.26 26.95
C ILE A 4 5.14 -10.90 26.28
N HIS A 5 4.89 -12.20 26.52
CA HIS A 5 3.72 -12.87 25.97
C HIS A 5 2.43 -12.32 26.59
N LYS A 6 2.42 -12.04 27.91
CA LYS A 6 1.26 -11.44 28.58
C LYS A 6 0.93 -10.05 28.04
N ILE A 7 1.95 -9.21 27.83
CA ILE A 7 1.78 -7.87 27.25
C ILE A 7 1.24 -7.97 25.83
N LYS A 8 1.79 -8.84 24.98
CA LYS A 8 1.28 -9.06 23.62
C LYS A 8 -0.21 -9.41 23.60
N TRP A 9 -0.64 -10.37 24.44
CA TRP A 9 -2.04 -10.75 24.52
C TRP A 9 -2.93 -9.65 25.08
N PHE A 10 -2.45 -8.90 26.07
CA PHE A 10 -3.16 -7.75 26.61
C PHE A 10 -3.35 -6.65 25.55
N THR A 11 -2.28 -6.28 24.84
CA THR A 11 -2.34 -5.30 23.75
C THR A 11 -3.25 -5.77 22.63
N LEU A 12 -3.18 -7.05 22.23
CA LEU A 12 -4.06 -7.61 21.21
C LEU A 12 -5.53 -7.53 21.64
N SER A 13 -5.82 -7.91 22.88
CA SER A 13 -7.17 -7.82 23.45
C SER A 13 -7.66 -6.37 23.50
N PHE A 14 -6.80 -5.43 23.88
CA PHE A 14 -7.13 -4.00 23.92
C PHE A 14 -7.45 -3.45 22.52
N ILE A 15 -6.63 -3.78 21.52
CA ILE A 15 -6.88 -3.42 20.12
C ILE A 15 -8.20 -4.03 19.63
N ALA A 16 -8.48 -5.30 19.99
CA ALA A 16 -9.72 -5.95 19.60
C ALA A 16 -10.96 -5.26 20.19
N VAL A 17 -10.92 -4.89 21.48
CA VAL A 17 -12.02 -4.14 22.12
C VAL A 17 -12.21 -2.78 21.47
N LEU A 18 -11.11 -2.04 21.21
CA LEU A 18 -11.19 -0.77 20.49
C LEU A 18 -11.80 -0.92 19.10
N PHE A 19 -11.43 -1.98 18.38
CA PHE A 19 -12.01 -2.27 17.07
C PHE A 19 -13.52 -2.53 17.16
N VAL A 20 -13.97 -3.33 18.14
CA VAL A 20 -15.40 -3.58 18.36
C VAL A 20 -16.17 -2.30 18.68
N VAL A 21 -15.64 -1.44 19.56
CA VAL A 21 -16.24 -0.15 19.89
C VAL A 21 -16.32 0.74 18.66
N LEU A 22 -15.26 0.80 17.86
CA LEU A 22 -15.23 1.55 16.62
C LEU A 22 -16.29 1.05 15.63
N VAL A 23 -16.45 -0.27 15.49
CA VAL A 23 -17.49 -0.87 14.63
C VAL A 23 -18.89 -0.48 15.13
N THR A 24 -19.17 -0.66 16.42
CA THR A 24 -20.50 -0.41 16.99
C THR A 24 -20.90 1.07 16.92
N GLN A 25 -19.96 1.98 17.18
CA GLN A 25 -20.19 3.42 17.09
C GLN A 25 -20.38 3.91 15.64
N ASN A 26 -19.82 3.20 14.65
CA ASN A 26 -19.86 3.58 13.25
C ASN A 26 -20.84 2.72 12.42
N THR A 27 -21.89 2.21 13.04
CA THR A 27 -22.97 1.45 12.39
C THR A 27 -23.91 2.32 11.55
N GLY A 28 -23.89 3.64 11.74
CA GLY A 28 -24.75 4.54 10.97
C GLY A 28 -24.43 4.52 9.48
N VAL A 29 -25.47 4.63 8.65
CA VAL A 29 -25.34 4.83 7.20
C VAL A 29 -24.76 6.22 6.91
N THR A 30 -23.95 6.31 5.85
CA THR A 30 -23.48 7.58 5.30
C THR A 30 -23.74 7.59 3.80
N THR A 31 -24.05 8.76 3.29
CA THR A 31 -24.18 8.98 1.84
C THR A 31 -22.82 9.33 1.27
N ILE A 32 -22.38 8.56 0.27
CA ILE A 32 -21.21 8.85 -0.55
C ILE A 32 -21.73 9.52 -1.82
N GLN A 33 -21.15 10.68 -2.16
CA GLN A 33 -21.46 11.35 -3.43
C GLN A 33 -20.19 11.41 -4.29
N PHE A 34 -20.26 10.85 -5.49
CA PHE A 34 -19.16 10.86 -6.45
C PHE A 34 -19.70 11.21 -7.84
N LEU A 35 -19.22 12.32 -8.42
CA LEU A 35 -19.62 12.79 -9.76
C LEU A 35 -21.15 12.82 -9.98
N GLY A 36 -21.90 13.25 -8.95
CA GLY A 36 -23.36 13.32 -9.00
C GLY A 36 -24.09 11.99 -8.73
N TRP A 37 -23.38 10.86 -8.66
CA TRP A 37 -23.93 9.61 -8.19
C TRP A 37 -23.94 9.57 -6.65
N GLN A 38 -25.07 9.20 -6.07
CA GLN A 38 -25.24 9.04 -4.63
C GLN A 38 -25.45 7.57 -4.28
N MET A 39 -24.73 7.11 -3.27
CA MET A 39 -24.85 5.76 -2.74
C MET A 39 -24.87 5.82 -1.22
N GLU A 40 -25.76 5.07 -0.60
CA GLU A 40 -25.76 4.87 0.85
C GLU A 40 -24.98 3.62 1.20
N ALA A 41 -24.06 3.75 2.14
CA ALA A 41 -23.29 2.63 2.65
C ALA A 41 -23.08 2.77 4.16
N PRO A 42 -22.97 1.66 4.91
CA PRO A 42 -22.54 1.69 6.30
C PRO A 42 -21.20 2.41 6.43
N ARG A 43 -21.08 3.36 7.37
CA ARG A 43 -19.84 4.13 7.60
C ARG A 43 -18.60 3.26 7.72
N MET A 44 -18.73 2.12 8.40
CA MET A 44 -17.64 1.15 8.53
C MET A 44 -17.13 0.62 7.19
N ILE A 45 -18.01 0.36 6.22
CA ILE A 45 -17.61 -0.10 4.88
C ILE A 45 -16.86 1.02 4.17
N VAL A 46 -17.32 2.26 4.30
CA VAL A 46 -16.67 3.43 3.69
C VAL A 46 -15.28 3.67 4.28
N ILE A 47 -15.15 3.68 5.61
CA ILE A 47 -13.88 3.90 6.31
C ILE A 47 -12.90 2.76 5.98
N SER A 48 -13.35 1.51 6.02
CA SER A 48 -12.50 0.35 5.72
C SER A 48 -12.06 0.34 4.26
N GLY A 49 -12.99 0.65 3.34
CA GLY A 49 -12.70 0.76 1.91
C GLY A 49 -11.73 1.89 1.58
N ALA A 50 -11.92 3.07 2.18
CA ALA A 50 -11.01 4.19 2.03
C ALA A 50 -9.62 3.90 2.63
N GLY A 51 -9.57 3.27 3.81
CA GLY A 51 -8.33 2.88 4.46
C GLY A 51 -7.54 1.86 3.62
N LEU A 52 -8.20 0.82 3.13
CA LEU A 52 -7.58 -0.19 2.27
C LEU A 52 -7.14 0.42 0.93
N GLY A 53 -8.00 1.22 0.30
CA GLY A 53 -7.68 1.91 -0.95
C GLY A 53 -6.48 2.84 -0.81
N GLY A 54 -6.43 3.65 0.25
CA GLY A 54 -5.29 4.51 0.57
C GLY A 54 -4.00 3.73 0.82
N PHE A 55 -4.08 2.61 1.54
CA PHE A 55 -2.93 1.74 1.77
C PHE A 55 -2.36 1.16 0.47
N LEU A 56 -3.22 0.62 -0.40
CA LEU A 56 -2.82 0.09 -1.69
C LEU A 56 -2.25 1.17 -2.62
N ALA A 57 -2.86 2.35 -2.65
CA ALA A 57 -2.35 3.50 -3.39
C ALA A 57 -0.96 3.93 -2.89
N GLY A 58 -0.76 3.94 -1.56
CA GLY A 58 0.53 4.21 -0.94
C GLY A 58 1.61 3.19 -1.34
N ILE A 59 1.29 1.89 -1.29
CA ILE A 59 2.20 0.83 -1.77
C ILE A 59 2.57 1.06 -3.23
N LEU A 60 1.58 1.32 -4.08
CA LEU A 60 1.81 1.53 -5.51
C LEU A 60 2.70 2.76 -5.75
N ALA A 61 2.47 3.86 -5.03
CA ALA A 61 3.30 5.05 -5.11
C ALA A 61 4.77 4.77 -4.72
N VAL A 62 5.00 4.00 -3.65
CA VAL A 62 6.35 3.59 -3.23
C VAL A 62 7.01 2.73 -4.31
N LEU A 63 6.30 1.75 -4.88
CA LEU A 63 6.83 0.89 -5.94
C LEU A 63 7.19 1.68 -7.20
N LEU A 64 6.35 2.63 -7.62
CA LEU A 64 6.63 3.50 -8.76
C LEU A 64 7.83 4.41 -8.51
N LEU A 65 7.97 4.94 -7.29
CA LEU A 65 9.11 5.75 -6.91
C LEU A 65 10.41 4.94 -6.91
N GLN A 66 10.38 3.70 -6.41
CA GLN A 66 11.52 2.78 -6.46
C GLN A 66 11.90 2.40 -7.89
N ARG A 67 10.92 2.15 -8.76
CA ARG A 67 11.14 1.89 -10.19
C ARG A 67 11.85 3.06 -10.87
N ASN A 68 11.49 4.30 -10.55
CA ASN A 68 12.16 5.50 -11.10
C ASN A 68 13.59 5.72 -10.56
N ARG A 69 13.92 5.14 -9.39
CA ARG A 69 15.26 5.23 -8.79
C ARG A 69 16.26 4.22 -9.37
N TYR A 70 15.77 3.17 -10.04
CA TYR A 70 16.58 2.24 -10.81
C TYR A 70 16.24 2.36 -12.30
N PRO A 71 16.81 3.34 -13.04
CA PRO A 71 16.81 3.24 -14.48
C PRO A 71 17.56 1.95 -14.83
N SER A 72 16.84 0.99 -15.44
CA SER A 72 17.44 -0.23 -15.98
C SER A 72 18.74 0.16 -16.66
N HIS A 73 19.86 -0.36 -16.16
CA HIS A 73 21.11 -0.40 -16.92
C HIS A 73 20.79 -1.15 -18.20
N ARG A 74 20.47 -0.41 -19.27
CA ARG A 74 20.56 -0.94 -20.63
C ARG A 74 21.99 -1.44 -20.75
N PRO A 75 22.23 -2.73 -21.06
CA PRO A 75 23.56 -3.15 -21.42
C PRO A 75 23.96 -2.30 -22.62
N SER A 76 25.01 -1.50 -22.43
CA SER A 76 25.61 -0.72 -23.51
C SER A 76 26.08 -1.72 -24.55
N THR A 77 25.42 -1.78 -25.70
CA THR A 77 25.97 -2.42 -26.89
C THR A 77 27.26 -1.69 -27.22
N ARG A 78 28.38 -2.20 -26.71
CA ARG A 78 29.73 -1.69 -26.97
C ARG A 78 30.06 -2.10 -28.42
N PRO A 79 30.35 -1.16 -29.33
CA PRO A 79 30.90 -1.54 -30.63
C PRO A 79 32.27 -2.16 -30.37
N SER A 80 32.50 -3.37 -30.86
CA SER A 80 33.81 -4.02 -30.84
C SER A 80 34.75 -3.25 -31.79
N PRO A 81 35.87 -2.68 -31.32
CA PRO A 81 36.85 -2.03 -32.18
C PRO A 81 38.04 -2.98 -32.36
N SER A 82 38.10 -3.71 -33.47
CA SER A 82 39.36 -4.28 -33.98
C SER A 82 39.13 -5.06 -35.27
N GLU A 83 39.33 -4.40 -36.40
CA GLU A 83 39.97 -5.03 -37.56
C GLU A 83 40.70 -3.94 -38.36
N THR A 84 41.63 -3.27 -37.68
CA THR A 84 42.79 -2.67 -38.35
C THR A 84 43.78 -3.81 -38.59
N THR A 85 43.56 -4.56 -39.66
CA THR A 85 44.59 -5.47 -40.20
C THR A 85 45.38 -4.72 -41.25
N MET A 86 46.51 -4.25 -40.76
CA MET A 86 47.79 -3.90 -41.38
C MET A 86 47.90 -3.83 -42.91
N GLU A 87 48.55 -2.73 -43.30
CA GLU A 87 49.43 -2.57 -44.45
C GLU A 87 50.03 -3.88 -45.00
N MET A 88 49.82 -4.12 -46.30
CA MET A 88 50.84 -4.47 -47.30
C MET A 88 50.32 -4.18 -48.71
#